data_AF-A0A3D2LA41-F1
#
_entry.id   AF-A0A3D2LA41-F1
#
_cell.length_a   1.000
_cell.length_b   1.000
_cell.length_c   1.000
_cell.angle_alpha   90.00
_cell.angle_beta   90.00
_cell.angle_gamma   90.00
#
_symmetry.space_group_name_H-M   'P 1'
#
loop_
_entity.id
_entity.type
_entity.pdbx_description
1 polymer ?
#
loop_
_entity_poly.entity_id
_entity_poly.type
_entity_poly.pdbx_seq_one_letter_code
_entity_poly.pdbx_strand_id
1 'polypeptide(L)' 'DLDQMMAQKAEAVDGLTKGIEFLFKKNKVDYIKGRGKILGKGKVEVKGLDGKTQTLDTKNIVIA' A
#
# COMPACT_ATOMS: atom_id res chain seq x y z
N ASP A 1 -15.84 -9.12 -27.71
CA ASP A 1 -14.36 -9.00 -27.77
C ASP A 1 -13.75 -7.95 -26.85
N LEU A 2 -14.20 -6.67 -26.88
CA LEU A 2 -13.57 -5.63 -26.06
C LEU A 2 -13.68 -5.88 -24.54
N ASP A 3 -14.84 -6.36 -24.08
CA ASP A 3 -15.05 -6.70 -22.66
C ASP A 3 -14.15 -7.86 -22.19
N GLN A 4 -13.87 -8.80 -23.08
CA GLN A 4 -13.01 -9.94 -22.81
C GLN A 4 -11.53 -9.52 -22.70
N MET A 5 -11.09 -8.58 -23.55
CA MET A 5 -9.78 -7.92 -23.42
C MET A 5 -9.65 -7.13 -22.12
N MET A 6 -10.69 -6.40 -21.72
CA MET A 6 -10.69 -5.62 -20.48
C MET A 6 -10.70 -6.53 -19.25
N ALA A 7 -11.41 -7.65 -19.29
CA ALA A 7 -11.39 -8.67 -18.24
C ALA A 7 -10.00 -9.31 -18.11
N GLN A 8 -9.37 -9.68 -19.23
CA GLN A 8 -8.02 -10.25 -19.21
C GLN A 8 -6.97 -9.26 -18.70
N LYS A 9 -7.10 -7.97 -19.06
CA LYS A 9 -6.28 -6.89 -18.49
C LYS A 9 -6.49 -6.78 -16.98
N ALA A 10 -7.75 -6.83 -16.51
CA ALA A 10 -8.05 -6.74 -15.08
C ALA A 10 -7.47 -7.93 -14.30
N GLU A 11 -7.54 -9.14 -14.85
CA GLU A 11 -6.96 -10.34 -14.26
C GLU A 11 -5.43 -10.27 -14.19
N ALA A 12 -4.77 -9.78 -15.25
CA ALA A 12 -3.33 -9.56 -15.25
C ALA A 12 -2.90 -8.53 -14.20
N VAL A 13 -3.64 -7.42 -14.06
CA VAL A 13 -3.38 -6.39 -13.04
C VAL A 13 -3.58 -6.96 -11.64
N ASP A 14 -4.67 -7.72 -11.41
CA ASP A 14 -4.97 -8.33 -10.12
C ASP A 14 -3.87 -9.32 -9.68
N GLY A 15 -3.41 -10.16 -10.60
CA GLY A 15 -2.30 -11.09 -10.37
C GLY A 15 -1.00 -10.37 -9.97
N LEU A 16 -0.65 -9.28 -10.67
CA LEU A 16 0.53 -8.47 -10.34
C LEU A 16 0.40 -7.79 -8.98
N THR A 17 -0.75 -7.21 -8.65
CA THR A 17 -0.98 -6.59 -7.33
C THR A 17 -0.88 -7.59 -6.19
N LYS A 18 -1.43 -8.80 -6.36
CA LYS A 18 -1.30 -9.89 -5.37
C LYS A 18 0.15 -10.36 -5.22
N GLY A 19 0.91 -10.39 -6.32
CA GLY A 19 2.34 -10.69 -6.30
C GLY A 19 3.14 -9.71 -5.43
N ILE A 20 2.84 -8.41 -5.52
CA ILE A 20 3.48 -7.37 -4.68
C ILE A 20 3.11 -7.56 -3.20
N GLU A 21 1.83 -7.80 -2.88
CA GLU A 21 1.41 -8.08 -1.50
C GLU A 21 2.12 -9.32 -0.92
N PHE A 22 2.33 -10.36 -1.73
CA PHE A 22 3.09 -11.54 -1.33
C PHE A 22 4.57 -11.21 -1.06
N LEU A 23 5.21 -10.42 -1.92
CA LEU A 23 6.60 -9.99 -1.71
C LEU A 23 6.74 -9.16 -0.43
N PHE A 24 5.77 -8.31 -0.10
CA PHE A 24 5.79 -7.52 1.12
C PHE A 24 5.71 -8.42 2.36
N LYS A 25 4.80 -9.40 2.36
CA LYS A 25 4.71 -10.40 3.44
C LYS A 25 6.00 -11.22 3.58
N LYS A 26 6.59 -11.67 2.47
CA LYS A 26 7.84 -12.45 2.47
C LYS A 26 9.01 -11.66 3.07
N ASN A 27 9.08 -10.36 2.78
CA ASN A 27 10.13 -9.49 3.29
C ASN A 27 9.80 -8.89 4.68
N LYS A 28 8.73 -9.34 5.35
CA LYS A 28 8.27 -8.83 6.65
C LYS A 28 8.00 -7.32 6.66
N VAL A 29 7.50 -6.80 5.54
CA VAL A 29 7.09 -5.41 5.41
C VAL A 29 5.64 -5.29 5.86
N ASP A 30 5.39 -4.43 6.84
CA ASP A 30 4.05 -4.12 7.30
C ASP A 30 3.31 -3.28 6.25
N TYR A 31 2.27 -3.86 5.66
CA TYR A 31 1.48 -3.18 4.65
C TYR A 31 0.30 -2.45 5.31
N ILE A 32 0.45 -1.14 5.48
CA ILE A 32 -0.56 -0.28 6.09
C ILE A 32 -1.31 0.46 4.98
N LYS A 33 -2.56 0.06 4.73
CA LYS A 33 -3.42 0.69 3.73
C LYS A 33 -4.03 1.97 4.31
N GLY A 34 -3.53 3.12 3.85
CA GLY A 34 -4.03 4.42 4.28
C GLY A 34 -3.29 5.58 3.65
N ARG A 35 -3.73 6.80 3.96
CA ARG A 35 -3.03 8.02 3.54
C ARG A 35 -2.00 8.39 4.59
N GLY A 36 -0.72 8.32 4.23
CA GLY A 36 0.39 8.80 5.04
C GLY A 36 0.50 10.33 4.98
N LYS A 37 0.64 10.98 6.13
CA LYS A 37 0.98 12.40 6.29
C LYS A 37 2.15 12.50 7.27
N ILE A 38 3.19 13.22 6.87
CA ILE A 38 4.35 13.47 7.73
C ILE A 38 3.97 14.60 8.71
N LEU A 39 3.98 14.30 10.01
CA LEU A 39 3.70 15.29 11.05
C LEU A 39 4.97 16.00 11.53
N GLY A 40 6.14 15.38 11.38
CA GLY A 40 7.42 15.94 11.78
C GLY A 40 8.58 14.97 11.54
N LYS A 41 9.79 15.35 11.99
CA LYS A 41 10.97 14.46 11.90
C LYS A 41 10.70 13.15 12.64
N GLY A 42 10.63 12.07 11.86
CA GLY A 42 10.45 10.71 12.36
C GLY A 42 9.04 10.32 12.77
N LYS A 43 8.01 11.14 12.47
CA LYS A 43 6.61 10.81 12.75
C LYS A 43 5.76 10.84 11.48
N VAL A 44 5.15 9.72 11.15
CA VAL A 44 4.19 9.59 10.05
C VAL A 44 2.83 9.20 10.63
N GLU A 45 1.83 10.03 10.36
CA GLU A 45 0.43 9.68 10.63
C GLU A 45 -0.13 8.97 9.41
N VAL A 46 -0.68 7.77 9.61
CA VAL A 46 -1.38 7.03 8.58
C VAL A 46 -2.85 7.05 8.91
N LYS A 47 -3.64 7.72 8.07
CA LYS A 47 -5.11 7.65 8.15
C LYS A 47 -5.57 6.42 7.37
N GLY A 48 -5.94 5.37 8.08
CA GLY A 48 -6.48 4.15 7.51
C GLY A 48 -7.81 4.39 6.79
N LEU A 49 -8.15 3.48 5.88
CA LEU A 49 -9.41 3.50 5.12
C LEU A 49 -10.65 3.51 6.04
N ASP A 50 -10.53 2.95 7.25
CA ASP A 50 -11.58 2.92 8.28
C ASP A 50 -11.71 4.24 9.07
N GLY A 51 -11.00 5.29 8.66
CA GLY A 51 -11.01 6.60 9.33
C GLY A 51 -10.14 6.68 10.60
N LYS A 52 -9.57 5.56 11.06
CA LYS A 52 -8.62 5.53 12.18
C LYS A 52 -7.26 6.11 11.77
N THR A 53 -6.77 7.07 12.55
CA THR A 53 -5.41 7.59 12.44
C THR A 53 -4.47 6.79 13.33
N GLN A 54 -3.36 6.34 12.77
CA GLN A 54 -2.27 5.70 13.50
C GLN A 54 -1.02 6.57 13.36
N THR A 55 -0.33 6.83 14.46
CA THR A 55 0.97 7.52 14.42
C THR A 55 2.07 6.49 14.50
N LEU A 56 2.97 6.48 13.52
CA LEU A 56 4.13 5.61 13.45
C LEU A 56 5.39 6.44 13.67
N ASP A 57 6.22 6.01 14.62
CA ASP A 57 7.55 6.55 14.84
C ASP A 57 8.57 5.78 13.98
N THR A 58 9.36 6.50 13.19
CA THR A 58 10.35 5.94 12.26
C THR A 58 11.61 6.80 12.24
N LYS A 59 12.78 6.17 12.04
CA LYS A 59 14.05 6.88 11.92
C LYS A 59 14.26 7.51 10.53
N ASN A 60 13.79 6.84 9.48
CA ASN A 60 14.01 7.23 8.08
C ASN A 60 12.69 7.17 7.30
N ILE A 61 12.38 8.22 6.55
CA ILE A 61 11.15 8.33 5.75
C ILE A 61 11.55 8.41 4.27
N VAL A 62 11.00 7.53 3.45
CA VAL A 62 11.16 7.55 1.99
C VAL A 62 9.81 7.92 1.38
N ILE A 63 9.79 8.92 0.50
CA ILE A 63 8.59 9.40 -0.21
C ILE A 63 8.63 8.81 -1.62
N ALA A 64 7.61 8.03 -1.98
CA ALA A 64 7.46 7.41 -3.30
C ALA A 64 5.97 7.39 -3.70
#